data_AF-A0A9W4M3B7-F1
#
_entry.id   AF-A0A9W4M3B7-F1
#
_cell.length_a   1.000
_cell.length_b   1.000
_cell.length_c   1.000
_cell.angle_alpha   90.00
_cell.angle_beta   90.00
_cell.angle_gamma   90.00
#
_symmetry.space_group_name_H-M   'P 1'
#
loop_
_entity.id
_entity.type
_entity.pdbx_description
1 polymer ?
#
loop_
_entity_poly.entity_id
_entity_poly.type
_entity_poly.pdbx_seq_one_letter_code
_entity_poly.pdbx_strand_id
1 'polypeptide(L)'
;MGLFSFIKEAGEKLFGASEAKAATPDELKKEIEKNGLKADGLEIAVDGDKVSVKGKTVSTEEAEKIILALGNTIGVASVDNGLAVEKEAVAAVMYTVKKGDTLWKIAEANYGKANGAKYTVIFEANKPMLSHPDKIYPGQVLRIPAL
;
A
#
# COMPACT_ATOMS: atom_id res chain seq x y z
N MET A 1 -14.30 -0.93 -7.13
CA MET A 1 -13.65 0.39 -7.00
C MET A 1 -14.01 0.96 -5.65
N GLY A 2 -13.04 1.50 -4.90
CA GLY A 2 -13.25 1.85 -3.49
C GLY A 2 -12.20 2.84 -2.98
N LEU A 3 -12.57 3.61 -1.95
CA LEU A 3 -11.69 4.59 -1.31
C LEU A 3 -10.93 3.94 -0.15
N PHE A 4 -9.60 4.06 -0.17
CA PHE A 4 -8.72 3.58 0.89
C PHE A 4 -8.17 4.78 1.68
N SER A 5 -8.14 4.66 3.00
CA SER A 5 -7.66 5.72 3.90
C SER A 5 -6.24 5.42 4.37
N PHE A 6 -5.41 6.45 4.41
CA PHE A 6 -4.01 6.40 4.81
C PHE A 6 -3.71 7.52 5.81
N ILE A 7 -2.56 7.42 6.49
CA ILE A 7 -2.12 8.46 7.41
C ILE A 7 -1.17 9.39 6.67
N LYS A 8 -1.62 10.61 6.37
CA LYS A 8 -0.87 11.63 5.62
C LYS A 8 0.56 11.86 6.12
N GLU A 9 0.75 11.78 7.43
CA GLU A 9 2.04 12.04 8.09
C GLU A 9 2.92 10.78 8.19
N ALA A 10 2.38 9.60 7.92
CA ALA A 10 3.09 8.33 7.99
C ALA A 10 3.22 7.73 6.59
N GLY A 11 4.43 7.77 6.05
CA GLY A 11 4.70 7.26 4.71
C GLY A 11 6.16 7.35 4.34
N GLU A 12 6.49 6.84 3.16
CA GLU A 12 7.76 7.03 2.51
C GLU A 12 7.87 8.46 1.95
N LYS A 13 9.03 9.08 2.17
CA LYS A 13 9.34 10.40 1.62
C LYS A 13 9.74 10.26 0.16
N LEU A 14 8.96 10.85 -0.74
CA LEU A 14 9.35 10.94 -2.14
C LEU A 14 10.36 12.09 -2.35
N PHE A 15 11.42 11.78 -3.10
CA PHE A 15 12.45 12.66 -3.66
C PHE A 15 12.63 14.05 -3.01
N GLY A 16 13.26 14.11 -1.84
CA GLY A 16 13.72 15.37 -1.24
C GLY A 16 12.62 16.25 -0.65
N ALA A 17 11.38 15.75 -0.54
CA ALA A 17 10.32 16.43 0.19
C ALA A 17 10.64 16.45 1.70
N SER A 18 10.82 17.65 2.24
CA SER A 18 11.11 17.87 3.67
C SER A 18 9.85 18.04 4.53
N GLU A 19 8.64 18.04 3.95
CA GLU A 19 7.36 18.25 4.65
C GLU A 19 6.20 17.49 3.96
N ALA A 20 5.03 17.42 4.61
CA ALA A 20 3.79 16.78 4.14
C ALA A 20 3.13 17.51 2.95
N LYS A 21 3.93 17.88 1.95
CA LYS A 21 3.48 18.42 0.67
C LYS A 21 2.84 17.29 -0.15
N ALA A 22 1.79 17.62 -0.88
CA ALA A 22 1.13 16.67 -1.78
C ALA A 22 2.15 16.11 -2.80
N ALA A 23 2.20 14.78 -2.93
CA ALA A 23 3.01 14.11 -3.93
C ALA A 23 2.48 14.43 -5.34
N THR A 24 3.37 14.67 -6.31
CA THR A 24 2.95 14.89 -7.70
C THR A 24 2.61 13.56 -8.40
N PRO A 25 1.74 13.56 -9.43
CA PRO A 25 1.45 12.36 -10.21
C PRO A 25 2.71 11.67 -10.75
N ASP A 26 3.72 12.43 -11.19
CA ASP A 26 4.98 11.89 -11.70
C ASP A 26 5.82 11.21 -10.63
N GLU A 27 5.87 11.74 -9.41
CA GLU A 27 6.56 11.11 -8.28
C GLU A 27 5.87 9.81 -7.88
N LEU A 28 4.54 9.79 -7.87
CA LEU A 28 3.73 8.62 -7.57
C LEU A 28 3.93 7.51 -8.63
N LYS A 29 4.01 7.87 -9.91
CA LYS A 29 4.35 6.91 -10.97
C LYS A 29 5.73 6.30 -10.77
N LYS A 30 6.74 7.13 -10.44
CA LYS A 30 8.09 6.63 -10.15
C LYS A 30 8.12 5.70 -8.94
N GLU A 31 7.32 5.98 -7.91
CA GLU A 31 7.23 5.11 -6.73
C GLU A 31 6.61 3.75 -7.08
N ILE A 32 5.59 3.71 -7.93
CA ILE A 32 5.02 2.45 -8.46
C ILE A 32 6.12 1.65 -9.18
N GLU A 33 6.83 2.28 -10.11
CA GLU A 33 7.89 1.64 -10.91
C GLU A 33 9.07 1.16 -10.07
N LYS A 34 9.49 1.95 -9.08
CA LYS A 34 10.55 1.61 -8.11
C LYS A 34 10.19 0.35 -7.31
N ASN A 35 8.91 0.15 -7.03
CA ASN A 35 8.40 -1.06 -6.37
C ASN A 35 8.16 -2.23 -7.35
N GLY A 36 8.64 -2.12 -8.59
CA GLY A 36 8.54 -3.19 -9.60
C GLY A 36 7.13 -3.43 -10.12
N LEU A 37 6.23 -2.45 -9.95
CA LEU A 37 4.84 -2.50 -10.42
C LEU A 37 4.73 -1.78 -11.76
N LYS A 38 3.78 -2.20 -12.61
CA LYS A 38 3.56 -1.55 -13.90
C LYS A 38 2.69 -0.30 -13.73
N ALA A 39 3.24 0.85 -14.13
CA ALA A 39 2.51 2.10 -14.19
C ALA A 39 1.93 2.41 -15.58
N ASP A 40 2.24 1.58 -16.59
CA ASP A 40 1.76 1.75 -17.96
C ASP A 40 0.24 1.73 -18.05
N GLY A 41 -0.34 2.77 -18.65
CA GLY A 41 -1.79 2.90 -18.79
C GLY A 41 -2.53 3.28 -17.49
N LEU A 42 -1.80 3.64 -16.42
CA LEU A 42 -2.39 4.21 -15.21
C LEU A 42 -2.53 5.73 -15.32
N GLU A 43 -3.75 6.20 -15.10
CA GLU A 43 -4.08 7.60 -14.92
C GLU A 43 -4.09 7.92 -13.44
N ILE A 44 -3.16 8.76 -13.00
CA ILE A 44 -3.03 9.20 -11.61
C ILE A 44 -3.37 10.69 -11.55
N ALA A 45 -4.38 11.03 -10.77
CA ALA A 45 -4.76 12.39 -10.45
C ALA A 45 -4.55 12.66 -8.96
N VAL A 46 -4.07 13.85 -8.62
CA VAL A 46 -3.86 14.27 -7.24
C VAL A 46 -4.68 15.52 -6.99
N ASP A 47 -5.60 15.46 -6.02
CA ASP A 47 -6.43 16.56 -5.55
C ASP A 47 -6.12 16.80 -4.07
N GLY A 48 -5.24 17.76 -3.79
CA GLY A 48 -4.72 17.97 -2.45
C GLY A 48 -3.97 16.74 -1.92
N ASP A 49 -4.49 16.09 -0.89
CA ASP A 49 -3.97 14.85 -0.30
C ASP A 49 -4.75 13.59 -0.71
N LYS A 50 -5.71 13.72 -1.63
CA LYS A 50 -6.40 12.59 -2.26
C LYS A 50 -5.72 12.22 -3.57
N VAL A 51 -5.34 10.95 -3.69
CA VAL A 51 -4.85 10.37 -4.95
C VAL A 51 -5.97 9.56 -5.58
N SER A 52 -6.20 9.72 -6.87
CA SER A 52 -7.14 8.89 -7.64
C SER A 52 -6.36 8.15 -8.71
N VAL A 53 -6.52 6.83 -8.77
CA VAL A 53 -5.85 5.98 -9.76
C VAL A 53 -6.87 5.22 -10.59
N LYS A 54 -6.76 5.32 -11.91
CA LYS A 54 -7.60 4.61 -12.88
C LYS A 54 -6.72 3.90 -13.91
N GLY A 55 -7.24 2.83 -14.49
CA GLY A 55 -6.52 2.04 -15.49
C GLY A 55 -6.87 0.57 -15.42
N LYS A 56 -6.06 -0.24 -16.09
CA LYS A 56 -6.17 -1.70 -16.08
C LYS A 56 -4.94 -2.31 -15.45
N THR A 57 -5.14 -3.32 -14.61
CA THR A 57 -4.06 -4.11 -14.00
C THR A 57 -4.33 -5.60 -14.21
N VAL A 58 -3.27 -6.40 -14.20
CA VAL A 58 -3.38 -7.83 -14.53
C VAL A 58 -4.15 -8.59 -13.44
N SER A 59 -4.00 -8.19 -12.18
CA SER A 59 -4.61 -8.89 -11.05
C SER A 59 -5.06 -7.97 -9.91
N THR A 60 -5.94 -8.48 -9.05
CA THR A 60 -6.33 -7.81 -7.78
C THR A 60 -5.12 -7.54 -6.89
N GLU A 61 -4.16 -8.47 -6.81
CA GLU A 61 -2.95 -8.28 -6.02
C GLU A 61 -2.11 -7.09 -6.52
N GLU A 62 -1.96 -6.95 -7.83
CA GLU A 62 -1.21 -5.84 -8.42
C GLU A 62 -1.92 -4.50 -8.15
N ALA A 63 -3.25 -4.45 -8.30
CA ALA A 63 -4.03 -3.26 -7.96
C ALA A 63 -3.85 -2.88 -6.48
N GLU A 64 -3.93 -3.85 -5.57
CA GLU A 64 -3.73 -3.67 -4.13
C GLU A 64 -2.32 -3.16 -3.80
N LYS A 65 -1.28 -3.68 -4.45
CA LYS A 65 0.09 -3.20 -4.28
C LYS A 65 0.27 -1.78 -4.79
N ILE A 66 -0.35 -1.42 -5.92
CA ILE A 66 -0.34 -0.04 -6.43
C ILE A 66 -1.00 0.91 -5.42
N ILE A 67 -2.14 0.53 -4.86
CA ILE A 67 -2.84 1.34 -3.84
C ILE A 67 -1.96 1.56 -2.61
N LEU A 68 -1.24 0.53 -2.17
CA LEU A 68 -0.30 0.64 -1.05
C LEU A 68 0.92 1.52 -1.37
N ALA A 69 1.45 1.45 -2.60
CA ALA A 69 2.52 2.34 -3.06
C ALA A 69 2.11 3.80 -3.05
N LEU A 70 0.93 4.08 -3.55
CA LEU A 70 0.38 5.42 -3.58
C LEU A 70 0.06 5.93 -2.17
N GLY A 71 -0.57 5.10 -1.35
CA GLY A 71 -1.09 5.53 -0.05
C GLY A 71 -0.05 5.57 1.07
N ASN A 72 0.96 4.71 1.04
CA ASN A 72 2.08 4.77 2.01
C ASN A 72 3.11 5.85 1.64
N THR A 73 2.69 6.89 0.93
CA THR A 73 3.50 8.05 0.57
C THR A 73 3.15 9.22 1.49
N ILE A 74 4.15 9.95 1.99
CA ILE A 74 3.89 11.15 2.78
C ILE A 74 3.09 12.16 1.96
N GLY A 75 2.07 12.77 2.59
CA GLY A 75 1.18 13.73 1.96
C GLY A 75 -0.08 13.10 1.37
N VAL A 76 -0.22 11.76 1.37
CA VAL A 76 -1.41 11.06 0.87
C VAL A 76 -2.30 10.63 2.04
N ALA A 77 -3.51 11.18 2.10
CA ALA A 77 -4.51 10.84 3.11
C ALA A 77 -5.49 9.77 2.61
N SER A 78 -5.72 9.70 1.30
CA SER A 78 -6.61 8.69 0.72
C SER A 78 -6.26 8.36 -0.72
N VAL A 79 -6.55 7.11 -1.10
CA VAL A 79 -6.40 6.61 -2.48
C VAL A 79 -7.74 6.10 -2.98
N ASP A 80 -8.27 6.72 -4.02
CA ASP A 80 -9.46 6.31 -4.74
C ASP A 80 -9.08 5.29 -5.82
N ASN A 81 -9.43 4.03 -5.58
CA ASN A 81 -9.11 2.94 -6.49
C ASN A 81 -10.19 2.79 -7.57
N GLY A 82 -9.87 3.30 -8.75
CA GLY A 82 -10.61 3.13 -10.00
C GLY A 82 -10.00 2.11 -10.96
N LEU A 83 -9.16 1.19 -10.49
CA LEU A 83 -8.52 0.16 -11.32
C LEU A 83 -9.49 -0.97 -11.68
N ALA A 84 -9.46 -1.38 -12.94
CA ALA A 84 -10.11 -2.60 -13.42
C ALA A 84 -9.08 -3.73 -13.46
N VAL A 85 -9.44 -4.89 -12.89
CA VAL A 85 -8.55 -6.06 -12.82
C VAL A 85 -8.99 -7.10 -13.87
N GLU A 86 -8.03 -7.71 -14.56
CA GLU A 86 -8.33 -8.79 -15.52
C GLU A 86 -8.54 -10.13 -14.81
N LYS A 87 -7.73 -10.40 -13.78
CA LYS A 87 -7.83 -11.60 -12.95
C LYS A 87 -8.25 -11.22 -11.53
N GLU A 88 -9.50 -11.51 -11.20
CA GLU A 88 -9.99 -11.38 -9.84
C GLU A 88 -9.35 -12.45 -8.93
N ALA A 89 -8.89 -12.00 -7.77
CA ALA A 89 -8.43 -12.85 -6.68
C ALA A 89 -9.13 -12.44 -5.38
N VAL A 90 -9.02 -13.28 -4.35
CA VAL A 90 -9.51 -12.95 -3.02
C VAL A 90 -8.81 -11.68 -2.53
N ALA A 91 -9.61 -10.66 -2.21
CA ALA A 91 -9.11 -9.37 -1.76
C ALA A 91 -8.36 -9.53 -0.43
N ALA A 92 -7.22 -8.86 -0.31
CA ALA A 92 -6.47 -8.78 0.93
C ALA A 92 -7.10 -7.76 1.88
N VAL A 93 -6.88 -7.96 3.17
CA VAL A 93 -7.22 -6.96 4.18
C VAL A 93 -6.11 -5.91 4.22
N MET A 94 -6.49 -4.64 4.14
CA MET A 94 -5.57 -3.51 4.32
C MET A 94 -5.53 -3.13 5.79
N TYR A 95 -4.37 -3.32 6.44
CA TYR A 95 -4.21 -3.08 7.87
C TYR A 95 -3.25 -1.93 8.14
N THR A 96 -3.71 -0.93 8.87
CA THR A 96 -2.86 0.16 9.35
C THR A 96 -2.12 -0.25 10.62
N VAL A 97 -0.79 -0.28 10.53
CA VAL A 97 0.13 -0.60 11.63
C VAL A 97 -0.05 0.39 12.78
N LYS A 98 -0.21 -0.13 13.99
CA LYS A 98 -0.33 0.67 15.21
C LYS A 98 1.00 0.71 15.96
N LYS A 99 1.16 1.69 16.85
CA LYS A 99 2.34 1.78 17.70
C LYS A 99 2.50 0.53 18.56
N GLY A 100 3.63 -0.16 18.42
CA GLY A 100 3.95 -1.38 19.17
C GLY A 100 3.52 -2.69 18.48
N ASP A 101 2.97 -2.60 17.27
CA ASP A 101 2.70 -3.77 16.43
C ASP A 101 4.01 -4.38 15.90
N THR A 102 3.97 -5.70 15.74
CA THR A 102 4.97 -6.48 15.01
C THR A 102 4.22 -7.31 13.97
N LEU A 103 4.87 -7.75 12.89
CA LEU A 103 4.19 -8.59 11.89
C LEU A 103 3.60 -9.87 12.51
N TRP A 104 4.24 -10.40 13.56
CA TRP A 104 3.71 -11.53 14.32
C TRP A 104 2.36 -11.20 14.96
N LYS A 105 2.26 -10.10 15.70
CA LYS A 105 0.99 -9.67 16.34
C LYS A 105 -0.09 -9.36 15.31
N ILE A 106 0.31 -8.75 14.19
CA ILE A 106 -0.60 -8.46 13.08
C ILE A 106 -1.13 -9.77 12.47
N ALA A 107 -0.27 -10.76 12.26
CA ALA A 107 -0.67 -12.09 11.80
C ALA A 107 -1.61 -12.76 12.80
N GLU A 108 -1.33 -12.71 14.11
CA GLU A 108 -2.23 -13.25 15.14
C GLU A 108 -3.60 -12.55 15.17
N ALA A 109 -3.62 -11.24 14.95
CA ALA A 109 -4.85 -10.46 14.95
C ALA A 109 -5.75 -10.76 13.73
N ASN A 110 -5.16 -11.05 12.57
CA ASN A 110 -5.90 -11.23 11.32
C ASN A 110 -6.14 -12.70 10.96
N TYR A 111 -5.20 -13.59 11.27
CA TYR A 111 -5.29 -15.02 11.00
C TYR A 111 -5.67 -15.84 12.22
N GLY A 112 -5.67 -15.25 13.42
CA GLY A 112 -5.97 -15.92 14.69
C GLY A 112 -4.73 -16.17 15.55
N LYS A 113 -4.90 -16.26 16.87
CA LYS A 113 -3.81 -16.23 17.87
C LYS A 113 -2.71 -17.29 17.70
N ALA A 114 -3.00 -18.43 17.07
CA ALA A 114 -1.99 -19.48 16.85
C ALA A 114 -1.19 -19.30 15.55
N ASN A 115 -1.54 -18.30 14.74
CA ASN A 115 -1.02 -18.11 13.39
C ASN A 115 0.03 -17.00 13.28
N GLY A 116 0.66 -16.61 14.40
CA GLY A 116 1.71 -15.59 14.39
C GLY A 116 2.86 -15.90 13.43
N ALA A 117 3.22 -17.18 13.27
CA ALA A 117 4.23 -17.64 12.30
C ALA A 117 3.90 -17.32 10.83
N LYS A 118 2.64 -17.02 10.50
CA LYS A 118 2.20 -16.58 9.17
C LYS A 118 2.54 -15.12 8.86
N TYR A 119 3.29 -14.45 9.75
CA TYR A 119 3.88 -13.15 9.48
C TYR A 119 4.75 -13.15 8.20
N THR A 120 5.34 -14.29 7.84
CA THR A 120 6.11 -14.46 6.60
C THR A 120 5.27 -14.25 5.35
N VAL A 121 4.01 -14.70 5.38
CA VAL A 121 3.04 -14.51 4.28
C VAL A 121 2.71 -13.02 4.11
N ILE A 122 2.54 -12.29 5.22
CA ILE A 122 2.35 -10.83 5.20
C ILE A 122 3.59 -10.17 4.63
N PHE A 123 4.78 -10.56 5.09
CA PHE A 123 6.04 -10.00 4.60
C PHE A 123 6.21 -10.19 3.08
N GLU A 124 5.97 -11.40 2.58
CA GLU A 124 6.05 -11.71 1.14
C GLU A 124 5.02 -10.92 0.31
N ALA A 125 3.80 -10.79 0.82
CA ALA A 125 2.74 -10.04 0.13
C ALA A 125 3.04 -8.54 -0.02
N ASN A 126 3.90 -7.99 0.84
CA ASN A 126 4.29 -6.58 0.82
C ASN A 126 5.66 -6.32 0.17
N LYS A 127 6.33 -7.34 -0.37
CA LYS A 127 7.56 -7.12 -1.16
C LYS A 127 7.23 -6.51 -2.54
N PRO A 128 8.12 -5.67 -3.09
CA PRO A 128 9.41 -5.22 -2.52
C PRO A 128 9.31 -4.02 -1.55
N MET A 129 8.12 -3.46 -1.37
CA MET A 129 7.86 -2.27 -0.54
C MET A 129 8.32 -2.43 0.91
N LEU A 130 8.14 -3.63 1.46
CA LEU A 130 8.65 -4.01 2.77
C LEU A 130 9.95 -4.81 2.60
N SER A 131 11.09 -4.16 2.88
CA SER A 131 12.42 -4.77 2.72
C SER A 131 12.82 -5.72 3.86
N HIS A 132 12.27 -5.55 5.06
CA HIS A 132 12.56 -6.39 6.22
C HIS A 132 11.31 -6.57 7.09
N PRO A 133 11.09 -7.74 7.71
CA PRO A 133 9.92 -8.01 8.55
C PRO A 133 9.70 -6.98 9.66
N ASP A 134 10.77 -6.55 10.31
CA ASP A 134 10.70 -5.57 11.42
C ASP A 134 10.72 -4.10 10.98
N LYS A 135 10.91 -3.82 9.69
CA LYS A 135 10.92 -2.44 9.16
C LYS A 135 9.51 -1.95 8.84
N ILE A 136 8.63 -2.08 9.83
CA ILE A 136 7.30 -1.49 9.79
C ILE A 136 7.23 -0.28 10.72
N TYR A 137 6.41 0.70 10.38
CA TYR A 137 6.24 1.90 11.18
C TYR A 137 4.76 2.20 11.47
N PRO A 138 4.44 2.88 12.60
CA PRO A 138 3.07 3.26 12.90
C PRO A 138 2.47 4.13 11.79
N GLY A 139 1.27 3.78 11.35
CA GLY A 139 0.56 4.44 10.26
C GLY A 139 0.82 3.88 8.86
N GLN A 140 1.83 3.02 8.70
CA GLN A 140 2.00 2.25 7.47
C GLN A 140 0.81 1.32 7.26
N VAL A 141 0.29 1.23 6.03
CA VAL A 141 -0.73 0.26 5.66
C VAL A 141 -0.06 -0.95 5.01
N LEU A 142 -0.44 -2.15 5.44
CA LEU A 142 0.09 -3.41 4.93
C LEU A 142 -1.01 -4.25 4.31
N ARG A 143 -0.64 -4.98 3.26
CA ARG A 143 -1.44 -6.03 2.65
C ARG A 143 -1.44 -7.28 3.51
N ILE A 144 -2.62 -7.77 3.90
CA ILE A 144 -2.78 -9.03 4.62
C ILE A 144 -3.60 -9.99 3.75
N PRO A 145 -2.96 -10.88 2.98
CA PRO A 145 -3.66 -11.82 2.11
C PRO A 145 -4.50 -12.83 2.91
N ALA A 146 -5.58 -13.35 2.31
CA ALA A 146 -6.28 -14.49 2.91
C ALA A 146 -5.39 -15.74 2.93
N LEU A 147 -5.54 -16.59 3.96
CA LEU A 147 -4.85 -17.88 4.09
C LEU A 147 -5.49 -18.98 3.22
#